data_AF-A0A382IF15-F1
#
_entry.id   AF-A0A382IF15-F1
#
_cell.length_a   1.000
_cell.length_b   1.000
_cell.length_c   1.000
_cell.angle_alpha   90.00
_cell.angle_beta   90.00
_cell.angle_gamma   90.00
#
_symmetry.space_group_name_H-M   'P 1'
#
loop_
_entity.id
_entity.type
_entity.pdbx_description
1 polymer ?
#
loop_
_entity_poly.entity_id
_entity_poly.type
_entity_poly.pdbx_seq_one_letter_code
_entity_poly.pdbx_strand_id
1 'polypeptide(L)'
;MVVPKQKEFLKPILSIIDRLKSGKGIAIFGFDENSEESKTFLEEIKSVDGLVHFEIPEYISKYNDEGTIHGLLERVENSFSLIQNHQPVFISVKTPLDKLENANVDIFGDGPKVEQLCLADLLFSISKTDVLVINNAVNNFSCFSDSEIPLTPIEKLLFDEMKKANLHFEIQKKIGKYTADFLVNKSKLSIVVEADGAEFHDKDKDAKRDNEIRETFKLDTLRFSGSRIYHDSEGCIQEILNKFDKISKEKEFEYEDFQQLDKSQKKPVQHKHGHVRVLAPAGSGKTKVLVNRISHLLNSGVQPGSIITIAFNRKAFQQLQDRLNQLNIPVSTSLT
;
A
#
# COMPACT_ATOMS: atom_id res chain seq x y z
N MET A 1 -23.99 44.83 5.51
CA MET A 1 -24.65 43.57 5.93
C MET A 1 -23.98 42.44 5.19
N VAL A 2 -23.10 41.71 5.87
CA VAL A 2 -22.28 40.64 5.30
C VAL A 2 -23.04 39.34 5.54
N VAL A 3 -23.64 38.79 4.48
CA VAL A 3 -24.12 37.39 4.45
C VAL A 3 -23.31 36.64 3.38
N PRO A 4 -22.18 35.98 3.74
CA PRO A 4 -21.59 35.00 2.85
C PRO A 4 -20.96 33.78 3.57
N LYS A 5 -21.45 33.33 4.73
CA LYS A 5 -20.91 32.10 5.38
C LYS A 5 -21.66 30.80 5.08
N GLN A 6 -22.94 30.84 4.70
CA GLN A 6 -23.73 29.61 4.50
C GLN A 6 -23.44 28.86 3.18
N LYS A 7 -22.89 29.52 2.15
CA LYS A 7 -22.71 28.88 0.82
C LYS A 7 -21.48 27.98 0.69
N GLU A 8 -20.45 28.15 1.52
CA GLU A 8 -19.26 27.27 1.51
C GLU A 8 -19.53 25.93 2.22
N PHE A 9 -20.44 25.93 3.20
CA PHE A 9 -20.81 24.76 4.00
C PHE A 9 -21.58 23.69 3.19
N LEU A 10 -22.35 24.10 2.18
CA LEU A 10 -23.26 23.22 1.44
C LEU A 10 -22.56 22.28 0.45
N LYS A 11 -21.38 22.62 -0.08
CA LYS A 11 -20.71 21.82 -1.12
C LYS A 11 -20.21 20.45 -0.62
N PRO A 12 -19.50 20.36 0.53
CA PRO A 12 -19.09 19.07 1.08
C PRO A 12 -20.27 18.17 1.47
N ILE A 13 -21.34 18.77 2.00
CA ILE A 13 -22.55 18.06 2.40
C ILE A 13 -23.24 17.43 1.19
N LEU A 14 -23.36 18.17 0.07
CA LEU A 14 -23.90 17.63 -1.18
C LEU A 14 -23.08 16.44 -1.71
N SER A 15 -21.74 16.49 -1.60
CA SER A 15 -20.88 15.38 -2.00
C SER A 15 -21.09 14.12 -1.14
N ILE A 16 -21.23 14.29 0.18
CA ILE A 16 -21.57 13.19 1.10
C ILE A 16 -22.93 12.60 0.76
N ILE A 17 -23.93 13.46 0.53
CA ILE A 17 -25.29 13.04 0.19
C ILE A 17 -25.32 12.31 -1.16
N ASP A 18 -24.63 12.81 -2.18
CA ASP A 18 -24.55 12.17 -3.49
C ASP A 18 -23.86 10.80 -3.40
N ARG A 19 -22.84 10.69 -2.54
CA ARG A 19 -22.14 9.43 -2.30
C ARG A 19 -23.02 8.42 -1.55
N LEU A 20 -23.76 8.86 -0.53
CA LEU A 20 -24.75 8.03 0.15
C LEU A 20 -25.81 7.55 -0.86
N LYS A 21 -26.40 8.46 -1.66
CA LYS A 21 -27.39 8.13 -2.69
C LYS A 21 -26.90 7.13 -3.75
N SER A 22 -25.59 6.97 -3.93
CA SER A 22 -25.02 5.93 -4.81
C SER A 22 -25.22 4.49 -4.31
N GLY A 23 -25.64 4.31 -3.05
CA GLY A 23 -25.98 3.01 -2.46
C GLY A 23 -24.79 2.09 -2.24
N LYS A 24 -23.57 2.63 -2.12
CA LYS A 24 -22.31 1.87 -2.08
C LYS A 24 -21.40 2.15 -0.87
N GLY A 25 -21.89 2.82 0.18
CA GLY A 25 -21.02 3.16 1.30
C GLY A 25 -21.75 3.48 2.59
N ILE A 26 -20.97 3.52 3.66
CA ILE A 26 -21.37 3.95 5.00
C ILE A 26 -20.66 5.26 5.29
N ALA A 27 -21.39 6.25 5.78
CA ALA A 27 -20.75 7.41 6.36
C ALA A 27 -20.84 7.35 7.89
N ILE A 28 -19.69 7.50 8.55
CA ILE A 28 -19.56 7.55 10.01
C ILE A 28 -19.18 8.97 10.39
N PHE A 29 -19.99 9.59 11.24
CA PHE A 29 -19.81 10.97 11.65
C PHE A 29 -19.63 11.10 13.16
N GLY A 30 -18.50 11.69 13.57
CA GLY A 30 -18.26 12.14 14.93
C GLY A 30 -18.94 13.48 15.17
N PHE A 31 -19.97 13.48 16.01
CA PHE A 31 -20.81 14.64 16.29
C PHE A 31 -20.45 15.26 17.65
N ASP A 32 -20.18 16.57 17.66
CA ASP A 32 -20.13 17.37 18.89
C ASP A 32 -21.49 18.04 19.13
N GLU A 33 -22.14 17.68 20.24
CA GLU A 33 -23.45 18.21 20.64
C GLU A 33 -23.47 19.71 20.92
N ASN A 34 -22.30 20.33 21.08
CA ASN A 34 -22.17 21.77 21.28
C ASN A 34 -22.01 22.55 19.96
N SER A 35 -21.81 21.87 18.81
CA SER A 35 -21.66 22.50 17.50
C SER A 35 -23.02 22.68 16.81
N GLU A 36 -23.38 23.92 16.48
CA GLU A 36 -24.58 24.22 15.68
C GLU A 36 -24.45 23.63 14.26
N GLU A 37 -23.25 23.66 13.69
CA GLU A 37 -22.92 23.11 12.38
C GLU A 37 -23.17 21.60 12.31
N SER A 38 -22.78 20.89 13.36
CA SER A 38 -22.99 19.44 13.46
C SER A 38 -24.48 19.11 13.56
N LYS A 39 -25.28 19.96 14.23
CA LYS A 39 -26.74 19.79 14.35
C LYS A 39 -27.44 20.01 13.02
N THR A 40 -27.09 21.10 12.33
CA THR A 40 -27.62 21.39 11.00
C THR A 40 -27.25 20.29 9.99
N PHE A 41 -26.02 19.76 10.04
CA PHE A 41 -25.61 18.65 9.19
C PHE A 41 -26.42 17.37 9.44
N LEU A 42 -26.66 17.01 10.70
CA LEU A 42 -27.50 15.85 11.04
C LEU A 42 -28.94 16.02 10.55
N GLU A 43 -29.51 17.22 10.64
CA GLU A 43 -30.84 17.52 10.10
C GLU A 43 -30.88 17.37 8.57
N GLU A 44 -29.86 17.87 7.86
CA GLU A 44 -29.76 17.74 6.40
C GLU A 44 -29.57 16.28 5.96
N ILE A 45 -28.71 15.51 6.63
CA ILE A 45 -28.50 14.09 6.31
C ILE A 45 -29.77 13.26 6.57
N LYS A 46 -30.49 13.53 7.67
CA LYS A 46 -31.77 12.87 7.98
C LYS A 46 -32.86 13.13 6.92
N SER A 47 -32.70 14.15 6.08
CA SER A 47 -33.63 14.44 4.98
C SER A 47 -33.37 13.62 3.70
N VAL A 48 -32.34 12.78 3.67
CA VAL A 48 -32.02 11.93 2.51
C VAL A 48 -33.00 10.76 2.42
N ASP A 49 -33.76 10.69 1.32
CA ASP A 49 -34.72 9.62 1.06
C ASP A 49 -34.06 8.24 1.06
N GLY A 50 -34.66 7.30 1.81
CA GLY A 50 -34.18 5.91 1.89
C GLY A 50 -32.91 5.72 2.73
N LEU A 51 -32.43 6.76 3.42
CA LEU A 51 -31.31 6.66 4.34
C LEU A 51 -31.69 5.89 5.60
N VAL A 52 -30.90 4.86 5.91
CA VAL A 52 -30.97 4.21 7.21
C VAL A 52 -29.98 4.89 8.15
N HIS A 53 -30.49 5.53 9.18
CA HIS A 53 -29.69 6.25 10.18
C HIS A 53 -29.59 5.43 11.48
N PHE A 54 -28.35 5.16 11.90
CA PHE A 54 -28.04 4.57 13.20
C PHE A 54 -27.37 5.60 14.10
N GLU A 55 -27.99 5.90 15.23
CA GLU A 55 -27.42 6.79 16.24
C GLU A 55 -26.83 5.99 17.39
N ILE A 56 -25.59 6.30 17.77
CA ILE A 56 -24.95 5.80 18.97
C ILE A 56 -25.18 6.86 20.06
N PRO A 57 -26.11 6.62 21.00
CA PRO A 57 -26.75 7.66 21.81
C PRO A 57 -25.90 8.16 22.97
N GLU A 58 -24.77 7.53 23.26
CA GLU A 58 -23.83 7.95 24.30
C GLU A 58 -22.41 8.02 23.77
N TYR A 59 -21.56 8.74 24.50
CA TYR A 59 -20.13 8.72 24.27
C TYR A 59 -19.62 7.30 24.42
N ILE A 60 -18.87 6.82 23.44
CA ILE A 60 -18.31 5.48 23.44
C ILE A 60 -17.40 5.21 24.65
N SER A 61 -16.74 6.25 25.17
CA SER A 61 -15.98 6.19 26.41
C SER A 61 -16.82 5.92 27.68
N LYS A 62 -18.15 5.88 27.58
CA LYS A 62 -19.08 5.55 28.67
C LYS A 62 -19.60 4.12 28.59
N TYR A 63 -19.33 3.39 27.49
CA TYR A 63 -19.68 1.99 27.38
C TYR A 63 -18.61 1.15 28.09
N ASN A 64 -18.99 0.61 29.25
CA ASN A 64 -18.09 -0.15 30.12
C ASN A 64 -18.59 -1.59 30.31
N ASP A 65 -19.69 -1.95 29.64
CA ASP A 65 -20.41 -3.21 29.76
C ASP A 65 -20.40 -3.94 28.42
N GLU A 66 -19.99 -5.20 28.44
CA GLU A 66 -19.87 -6.10 27.29
C GLU A 66 -21.21 -6.26 26.56
N GLY A 67 -22.34 -6.32 27.29
CA GLY A 67 -23.66 -6.47 26.69
C GLY A 67 -24.07 -5.28 25.82
N THR A 68 -23.75 -4.06 26.26
CA THR A 68 -24.04 -2.83 25.51
C THR A 68 -23.18 -2.73 24.27
N ILE A 69 -21.91 -3.14 24.34
CA ILE A 69 -21.02 -3.12 23.16
C ILE A 69 -21.40 -4.22 22.17
N HIS A 70 -21.75 -5.41 22.64
CA HIS A 70 -22.27 -6.49 21.79
C HIS A 70 -23.56 -6.07 21.08
N GLY A 71 -24.51 -5.44 21.78
CA GLY A 71 -25.72 -4.91 21.17
C GLY A 71 -25.47 -3.73 20.22
N LEU A 72 -24.36 -2.99 20.39
CA LEU A 72 -23.93 -1.98 19.41
C LEU A 72 -23.39 -2.66 18.14
N LEU A 73 -22.55 -3.68 18.32
CA LEU A 73 -21.97 -4.45 17.24
C LEU A 73 -23.03 -5.15 16.39
N GLU A 74 -24.00 -5.79 17.03
CA GLU A 74 -25.11 -6.45 16.34
C GLU A 74 -25.93 -5.45 15.51
N ARG A 75 -26.14 -4.21 16.01
CA ARG A 75 -26.82 -3.15 15.26
C ARG A 75 -26.03 -2.69 14.04
N VAL A 76 -24.73 -2.50 14.20
CA VAL A 76 -23.79 -2.19 13.12
C VAL A 76 -23.78 -3.33 12.09
N GLU A 77 -23.70 -4.58 12.54
CA GLU A 77 -23.72 -5.79 11.69
C GLU A 77 -24.99 -5.90 10.85
N ASN A 78 -26.15 -5.70 11.50
CA ASN A 78 -27.45 -5.70 10.83
C ASN A 78 -27.56 -4.60 9.78
N SER A 79 -26.85 -3.48 9.96
CA SER A 79 -26.81 -2.38 8.98
C SER A 79 -26.18 -2.81 7.66
N PHE A 80 -25.20 -3.74 7.67
CA PHE A 80 -24.55 -4.19 6.43
C PHE A 80 -25.46 -5.03 5.54
N SER A 81 -26.42 -5.74 6.12
CA SER A 81 -27.44 -6.46 5.33
C SER A 81 -28.27 -5.50 4.47
N LEU A 82 -28.44 -4.25 4.92
CA LEU A 82 -29.17 -3.20 4.20
C LEU A 82 -28.32 -2.66 3.04
N ILE A 83 -27.01 -2.57 3.22
CA ILE A 83 -26.06 -2.11 2.18
C ILE A 83 -25.93 -3.12 1.04
N GLN A 84 -25.96 -4.43 1.35
CA GLN A 84 -26.03 -5.46 0.31
C GLN A 84 -27.28 -5.32 -0.58
N ASN A 85 -28.32 -4.66 -0.07
CA ASN A 85 -29.54 -4.32 -0.80
C ASN A 85 -29.52 -2.88 -1.38
N HIS A 86 -28.34 -2.28 -1.52
CA HIS A 86 -28.13 -0.92 -2.03
C HIS A 86 -28.80 0.20 -1.22
N GLN A 87 -29.07 -0.02 0.07
CA GLN A 87 -29.58 1.05 0.93
C GLN A 87 -28.43 1.87 1.52
N PRO A 88 -28.50 3.21 1.44
CA PRO A 88 -27.52 4.07 2.10
C PRO A 88 -27.63 3.96 3.61
N VAL A 89 -26.47 3.88 4.28
CA VAL A 89 -26.39 3.82 5.74
C VAL A 89 -25.54 4.99 6.25
N PHE A 90 -26.06 5.69 7.26
CA PHE A 90 -25.34 6.72 8.00
C PHE A 90 -25.29 6.35 9.48
N ILE A 91 -24.11 6.44 10.07
CA ILE A 91 -23.89 6.16 11.49
C ILE A 91 -23.38 7.44 12.15
N SER A 92 -24.12 7.95 13.13
CA SER A 92 -23.68 9.09 13.93
C SER A 92 -23.26 8.65 15.33
N VAL A 93 -22.05 9.02 15.71
CA VAL A 93 -21.47 8.77 17.04
C VAL A 93 -21.36 10.07 17.81
N LYS A 94 -21.85 10.10 19.06
CA LYS A 94 -21.73 11.29 19.93
C LYS A 94 -20.30 11.58 20.39
N THR A 95 -19.37 10.65 20.18
CA THR A 95 -17.96 10.89 20.44
C THR A 95 -17.30 11.51 19.18
N PRO A 96 -16.61 12.64 19.32
CA PRO A 96 -15.71 13.15 18.27
C PRO A 96 -14.70 12.08 17.83
N LEU A 97 -14.39 12.01 16.54
CA LEU A 97 -13.57 10.92 15.99
C LEU A 97 -12.11 10.95 16.47
N ASP A 98 -11.55 12.14 16.69
CA ASP A 98 -10.24 12.31 17.32
C ASP A 98 -10.18 11.71 18.74
N LYS A 99 -11.32 11.61 19.42
CA LYS A 99 -11.45 10.94 20.72
C LYS A 99 -11.79 9.46 20.60
N LEU A 100 -12.29 9.00 19.44
CA LEU A 100 -12.52 7.58 19.15
C LEU A 100 -11.23 6.85 18.81
N GLU A 101 -10.33 7.50 18.08
CA GLU A 101 -8.98 7.00 17.80
C GLU A 101 -8.17 6.77 19.09
N ASN A 102 -8.50 7.49 20.17
CA ASN A 102 -7.83 7.44 21.47
C ASN A 102 -8.69 6.82 22.59
N ALA A 103 -9.85 6.23 22.26
CA ALA A 103 -10.76 5.66 23.25
C ALA A 103 -10.27 4.28 23.70
N ASN A 104 -9.67 4.23 24.89
CA ASN A 104 -9.25 3.00 25.57
C ASN A 104 -10.46 2.22 26.13
N VAL A 105 -11.25 1.56 25.28
CA VAL A 105 -12.35 0.69 25.74
C VAL A 105 -11.94 -0.77 25.53
N ASP A 106 -11.85 -1.53 26.62
CA ASP A 106 -11.63 -2.97 26.61
C ASP A 106 -12.98 -3.66 26.36
N ILE A 107 -13.16 -4.21 25.16
CA ILE A 107 -14.44 -4.72 24.68
C ILE A 107 -14.57 -6.24 24.92
N PHE A 108 -13.48 -6.94 25.22
CA PHE A 108 -13.42 -8.41 25.07
C PHE A 108 -13.14 -9.18 26.36
N GLY A 109 -13.12 -8.52 27.52
CA GLY A 109 -13.41 -9.13 28.82
C GLY A 109 -12.44 -10.16 29.39
N ASP A 110 -11.49 -10.70 28.62
CA ASP A 110 -10.54 -11.73 29.08
C ASP A 110 -9.10 -11.33 28.71
N GLY A 111 -8.30 -10.96 29.71
CA GLY A 111 -6.86 -10.72 29.52
C GLY A 111 -6.08 -12.00 29.12
N PRO A 112 -4.76 -11.94 28.86
CA PRO A 112 -3.91 -10.82 28.49
C PRO A 112 -3.47 -10.98 27.01
N LYS A 113 -4.02 -10.25 26.04
CA LYS A 113 -3.56 -10.12 24.63
C LYS A 113 -4.61 -9.40 23.79
N VAL A 114 -4.15 -8.46 22.95
CA VAL A 114 -4.92 -7.51 22.12
C VAL A 114 -5.46 -6.32 22.94
N GLU A 115 -4.59 -5.35 23.19
CA GLU A 115 -5.03 -4.03 23.67
C GLU A 115 -5.80 -3.32 22.55
N GLN A 116 -7.13 -3.28 22.71
CA GLN A 116 -8.08 -2.28 22.19
C GLN A 116 -8.23 -2.20 20.66
N LEU A 117 -9.36 -2.70 20.14
CA LEU A 117 -9.83 -2.32 18.81
C LEU A 117 -10.47 -0.93 18.87
N CYS A 118 -10.00 0.02 18.07
CA CYS A 118 -10.71 1.28 17.89
C CYS A 118 -12.09 0.98 17.27
N LEU A 119 -13.16 1.65 17.73
CA LEU A 119 -14.47 1.49 17.10
C LEU A 119 -14.43 1.84 15.61
N ALA A 120 -13.55 2.76 15.19
CA ALA A 120 -13.32 3.04 13.78
C ALA A 120 -12.77 1.83 13.03
N ASP A 121 -11.81 1.09 13.61
CA ASP A 121 -11.28 -0.15 13.02
C ASP A 121 -12.33 -1.25 12.97
N LEU A 122 -13.18 -1.35 13.98
CA LEU A 122 -14.27 -2.31 14.05
C LEU A 122 -15.35 -1.99 12.99
N LEU A 123 -15.75 -0.73 12.88
CA LEU A 123 -16.67 -0.26 11.85
C LEU A 123 -16.08 -0.44 10.43
N PHE A 124 -14.77 -0.23 10.26
CA PHE A 124 -14.07 -0.42 9.00
C PHE A 124 -13.96 -1.90 8.63
N SER A 125 -13.54 -2.75 9.57
CA SER A 125 -13.40 -4.20 9.43
C SER A 125 -14.71 -4.81 8.94
N ILE A 126 -15.82 -4.49 9.60
CA ILE A 126 -17.08 -5.16 9.29
C ILE A 126 -17.72 -4.62 7.99
N SER A 127 -17.30 -3.44 7.51
CA SER A 127 -18.00 -2.73 6.44
C SER A 127 -17.91 -3.26 5.03
N LYS A 128 -16.83 -3.96 4.63
CA LYS A 128 -16.62 -4.45 3.24
C LYS A 128 -16.98 -3.44 2.12
N THR A 129 -17.11 -2.15 2.42
CA THR A 129 -17.69 -1.10 1.57
C THR A 129 -16.99 0.22 1.82
N ASP A 130 -17.20 1.21 0.97
CA ASP A 130 -16.59 2.53 1.11
C ASP A 130 -17.07 3.19 2.42
N VAL A 131 -16.17 3.28 3.41
CA VAL A 131 -16.43 4.00 4.66
C VAL A 131 -15.95 5.44 4.52
N LEU A 132 -16.86 6.39 4.75
CA LEU A 132 -16.55 7.81 4.82
C LEU A 132 -16.54 8.25 6.28
N VAL A 133 -15.36 8.55 6.80
CA VAL A 133 -15.17 9.02 8.18
C VAL A 133 -15.11 10.55 8.19
N ILE A 134 -15.98 11.20 8.96
CA ILE A 134 -16.11 12.67 9.00
C ILE A 134 -15.85 13.17 10.42
N ASN A 135 -14.70 13.79 10.67
CA ASN A 135 -14.33 14.34 11.98
C ASN A 135 -14.87 15.77 12.18
N ASN A 136 -15.40 16.05 13.37
CA ASN A 136 -15.74 17.36 13.95
C ASN A 136 -16.05 18.49 12.96
N ALA A 137 -17.32 18.94 12.88
CA ALA A 137 -17.74 20.06 12.03
C ALA A 137 -17.13 21.44 12.41
N VAL A 138 -16.32 21.49 13.48
CA VAL A 138 -15.76 22.72 14.08
C VAL A 138 -14.57 23.25 13.26
N ASN A 139 -13.82 22.37 12.62
CA ASN A 139 -12.94 22.77 11.53
C ASN A 139 -13.79 22.63 10.27
N ASN A 140 -14.09 23.76 9.59
CA ASN A 140 -14.81 23.79 8.31
C ASN A 140 -14.52 22.51 7.53
N PHE A 141 -15.55 21.86 6.96
CA PHE A 141 -15.51 20.64 6.13
C PHE A 141 -14.55 20.71 4.91
N SER A 142 -13.31 21.15 5.13
CA SER A 142 -12.21 21.38 4.21
C SER A 142 -11.44 20.09 3.95
N CYS A 143 -11.80 19.00 4.64
CA CYS A 143 -11.27 17.65 4.46
C CYS A 143 -11.71 17.00 3.14
N PHE A 144 -12.50 17.66 2.31
CA PHE A 144 -12.85 17.18 0.97
C PHE A 144 -12.21 18.06 -0.09
N SER A 145 -10.90 17.90 -0.28
CA SER A 145 -10.35 18.08 -1.61
C SER A 145 -10.73 16.84 -2.43
N ASP A 146 -11.15 17.00 -3.68
CA ASP A 146 -11.61 15.94 -4.61
C ASP A 146 -10.56 14.81 -4.89
N SER A 147 -9.46 14.79 -4.14
CA SER A 147 -8.27 13.95 -4.33
C SER A 147 -7.77 13.20 -3.08
N GLU A 148 -8.38 13.38 -1.90
CA GLU A 148 -7.95 12.64 -0.71
C GLU A 148 -8.60 11.26 -0.66
N ILE A 149 -7.82 10.25 -1.06
CA ILE A 149 -8.16 8.83 -0.93
C ILE A 149 -8.22 8.51 0.57
N PRO A 150 -9.37 8.05 1.10
CA PRO A 150 -9.47 7.69 2.52
C PRO A 150 -8.58 6.48 2.81
N LEU A 151 -7.74 6.59 3.84
CA LEU A 151 -6.90 5.51 4.36
C LEU A 151 -7.48 4.99 5.68
N THR A 152 -7.31 3.70 5.96
CA THR A 152 -7.58 3.17 7.31
C THR A 152 -6.60 3.73 8.35
N PRO A 153 -6.90 3.65 9.67
CA PRO A 153 -5.94 4.06 10.71
C PRO A 153 -4.58 3.34 10.59
N ILE A 154 -4.58 2.04 10.29
CA ILE A 154 -3.34 1.26 10.11
C ILE A 154 -2.61 1.64 8.82
N GLU A 155 -3.32 1.88 7.72
CA GLU A 155 -2.72 2.41 6.49
C GLU A 155 -2.14 3.81 6.73
N LYS A 156 -2.84 4.66 7.48
CA LYS A 156 -2.40 6.02 7.81
C LYS A 156 -1.13 6.01 8.66
N LEU A 157 -1.05 5.13 9.66
CA LEU A 157 0.17 4.94 10.46
C LEU A 157 1.34 4.52 9.57
N LEU A 158 1.14 3.53 8.70
CA LEU A 158 2.18 3.07 7.79
C LEU A 158 2.56 4.16 6.77
N PHE A 159 1.59 4.89 6.24
CA PHE A 159 1.79 6.04 5.35
C PHE A 159 2.69 7.10 5.98
N ASP A 160 2.38 7.49 7.22
CA ASP A 160 3.12 8.53 7.93
C ASP A 160 4.55 8.07 8.23
N GLU A 161 4.76 6.81 8.62
CA GLU A 161 6.11 6.24 8.79
C GLU A 161 6.89 6.12 7.48
N MET A 162 6.24 5.71 6.38
CA MET A 162 6.87 5.68 5.07
C MET A 162 7.29 7.09 4.60
N LYS A 163 6.48 8.11 4.90
CA LYS A 163 6.82 9.52 4.65
C LYS A 163 8.01 9.96 5.49
N LYS A 164 8.03 9.66 6.79
CA LYS A 164 9.16 9.95 7.69
C LYS A 164 10.46 9.29 7.21
N ALA A 165 10.38 8.05 6.73
CA ALA A 165 11.49 7.31 6.16
C ALA A 165 11.88 7.74 4.73
N ASN A 166 11.19 8.75 4.16
CA ASN A 166 11.42 9.27 2.82
C ASN A 166 11.32 8.20 1.71
N LEU A 167 10.40 7.24 1.88
CA LEU A 167 10.09 6.24 0.86
C LEU A 167 9.21 6.84 -0.23
N HIS A 168 9.39 6.37 -1.45
CA HIS A 168 8.54 6.73 -2.59
C HIS A 168 7.48 5.64 -2.76
N PHE A 169 6.21 6.00 -2.78
CA PHE A 169 5.12 5.03 -2.87
C PHE A 169 3.86 5.64 -3.48
N GLU A 170 3.00 4.78 -4.00
CA GLU A 170 1.64 5.10 -4.48
C GLU A 170 0.62 4.39 -3.59
N ILE A 171 -0.48 5.08 -3.26
CA ILE A 171 -1.57 4.51 -2.44
C ILE A 171 -2.68 3.95 -3.32
N GLN A 172 -3.37 2.91 -2.85
CA GLN A 172 -4.54 2.30 -3.50
C GLN A 172 -4.31 2.02 -5.00
N LYS A 173 -3.13 1.49 -5.31
CA LYS A 173 -2.66 1.31 -6.70
C LYS A 173 -3.32 0.08 -7.32
N LYS A 174 -3.98 0.29 -8.46
CA LYS A 174 -4.56 -0.82 -9.24
C LYS A 174 -3.46 -1.65 -9.93
N ILE A 175 -3.46 -2.96 -9.67
CA ILE A 175 -2.55 -3.96 -10.24
C ILE A 175 -3.40 -5.08 -10.86
N GLY A 176 -3.64 -4.96 -12.17
CA GLY A 176 -4.58 -5.83 -12.88
C GLY A 176 -6.00 -5.70 -12.32
N LYS A 177 -6.54 -6.79 -11.78
CA LYS A 177 -7.87 -6.83 -11.14
C LYS A 177 -7.84 -6.53 -9.63
N TYR A 178 -6.65 -6.37 -9.06
CA TYR A 178 -6.45 -6.11 -7.63
C TYR A 178 -6.16 -4.64 -7.37
N THR A 179 -6.36 -4.22 -6.13
CA THR A 179 -5.91 -2.94 -5.61
C THR A 179 -4.97 -3.23 -4.44
N ALA A 180 -3.77 -2.65 -4.51
CA ALA A 180 -2.79 -2.71 -3.44
C ALA A 180 -2.88 -1.46 -2.58
N ASP A 181 -2.83 -1.62 -1.25
CA ASP A 181 -2.86 -0.49 -0.32
C ASP A 181 -1.70 0.46 -0.60
N PHE A 182 -0.51 -0.11 -0.79
CA PHE A 182 0.69 0.62 -1.19
C PHE A 182 1.50 -0.12 -2.26
N LEU A 183 1.93 0.62 -3.28
CA LEU A 183 3.02 0.21 -4.16
C LEU A 183 4.26 1.03 -3.80
N VAL A 184 5.20 0.40 -3.10
CA VAL A 184 6.43 1.06 -2.62
C VAL A 184 7.53 0.88 -3.66
N ASN A 185 8.31 1.93 -3.90
CA ASN A 185 9.34 2.01 -4.93
C ASN A 185 10.70 2.34 -4.31
N LYS A 186 11.74 1.59 -4.71
CA LYS A 186 13.15 1.88 -4.40
C LYS A 186 13.99 1.61 -5.64
N SER A 187 14.63 2.66 -6.17
CA SER A 187 15.38 2.60 -7.44
C SER A 187 14.52 2.10 -8.61
N LYS A 188 14.83 0.92 -9.19
CA LYS A 188 14.05 0.30 -10.29
C LYS A 188 13.16 -0.86 -9.80
N LEU A 189 13.06 -1.04 -8.48
CA LEU A 189 12.28 -2.10 -7.87
C LEU A 189 11.01 -1.51 -7.27
N SER A 190 9.95 -2.30 -7.33
CA SER A 190 8.69 -2.02 -6.68
C SER A 190 8.24 -3.26 -5.93
N ILE A 191 7.63 -3.06 -4.77
CA ILE A 191 6.98 -4.12 -4.00
C ILE A 191 5.58 -3.67 -3.58
N VAL A 192 4.67 -4.63 -3.52
CA VAL A 192 3.34 -4.42 -2.96
C VAL A 192 3.45 -4.52 -1.45
N VAL A 193 2.81 -3.59 -0.73
CA VAL A 193 2.70 -3.60 0.73
C VAL A 193 1.22 -3.52 1.09
N GLU A 194 0.76 -4.46 1.90
CA GLU A 194 -0.64 -4.62 2.31
C GLU A 194 -0.74 -4.47 3.84
N ALA A 195 -1.75 -3.73 4.30
CA ALA A 195 -2.03 -3.47 5.70
C ALA A 195 -3.32 -4.18 6.10
N ASP A 196 -3.20 -5.34 6.75
CA ASP A 196 -4.34 -6.22 6.98
C ASP A 196 -4.95 -6.13 8.37
N GLY A 197 -6.27 -5.99 8.42
CA GLY A 197 -7.04 -6.25 9.64
C GLY A 197 -7.03 -7.73 10.04
N ALA A 198 -7.07 -8.00 11.34
CA ALA A 198 -6.95 -9.35 11.91
C ALA A 198 -8.04 -10.36 11.46
N GLU A 199 -9.14 -9.90 10.86
CA GLU A 199 -10.31 -10.73 10.51
C GLU A 199 -10.42 -11.14 9.03
N PHE A 200 -9.50 -10.70 8.16
CA PHE A 200 -9.65 -10.83 6.69
C PHE A 200 -8.64 -11.75 5.99
N HIS A 201 -7.86 -12.50 6.74
CA HIS A 201 -6.87 -13.41 6.17
C HIS A 201 -7.47 -14.78 5.80
N ASP A 202 -7.83 -14.95 4.54
CA ASP A 202 -7.96 -16.28 3.94
C ASP A 202 -6.64 -16.64 3.29
N LYS A 203 -5.79 -17.36 4.04
CA LYS A 203 -4.41 -17.71 3.64
C LYS A 203 -4.33 -18.31 2.23
N ASP A 204 -5.32 -19.08 1.81
CA ASP A 204 -5.31 -19.73 0.50
C ASP A 204 -5.65 -18.75 -0.62
N LYS A 205 -6.59 -17.82 -0.39
CA LYS A 205 -6.92 -16.77 -1.35
C LYS A 205 -5.81 -15.73 -1.47
N ASP A 206 -5.21 -15.34 -0.35
CA ASP A 206 -4.10 -14.39 -0.32
C ASP A 206 -2.87 -14.96 -1.03
N ALA A 207 -2.52 -16.23 -0.77
CA ALA A 207 -1.44 -16.90 -1.46
C ALA A 207 -1.68 -16.99 -2.97
N LYS A 208 -2.91 -17.28 -3.39
CA LYS A 208 -3.26 -17.33 -4.83
C LYS A 208 -3.14 -15.95 -5.48
N ARG A 209 -3.63 -14.90 -4.80
CA ARG A 209 -3.51 -13.50 -5.25
C ARG A 209 -2.03 -13.11 -5.39
N ASP A 210 -1.24 -13.34 -4.36
CA ASP A 210 0.17 -12.96 -4.34
C ASP A 210 0.98 -13.70 -5.40
N ASN A 211 0.70 -14.99 -5.62
CA ASN A 211 1.30 -15.75 -6.71
C ASN A 211 0.92 -15.17 -8.08
N GLU A 212 -0.35 -14.82 -8.31
CA GLU A 212 -0.80 -14.21 -9.58
C GLU A 212 -0.13 -12.84 -9.81
N ILE A 213 -0.01 -12.02 -8.76
CA ILE A 213 0.67 -10.72 -8.82
C ILE A 213 2.15 -10.91 -9.16
N ARG A 214 2.82 -11.86 -8.50
CA ARG A 214 4.23 -12.15 -8.71
C ARG A 214 4.53 -12.71 -10.08
N GLU A 215 3.71 -13.63 -10.58
CA GLU A 215 3.93 -14.26 -11.88
C GLU A 215 3.65 -13.29 -13.04
N THR A 216 2.58 -12.51 -12.94
CA THR A 216 2.11 -11.63 -14.01
C THR A 216 2.84 -10.29 -14.02
N PHE A 217 2.99 -9.65 -12.87
CA PHE A 217 3.53 -8.28 -12.76
C PHE A 217 4.97 -8.24 -12.24
N LYS A 218 5.54 -9.39 -11.84
CA LYS A 218 6.90 -9.50 -11.28
C LYS A 218 7.10 -8.62 -10.04
N LEU A 219 6.04 -8.49 -9.23
CA LEU A 219 6.03 -7.76 -7.97
C LEU A 219 5.95 -8.75 -6.80
N ASP A 220 6.79 -8.56 -5.80
CA ASP A 220 6.66 -9.29 -4.53
C ASP A 220 5.69 -8.53 -3.61
N THR A 221 4.94 -9.28 -2.80
CA THR A 221 4.05 -8.74 -1.76
C THR A 221 4.70 -8.86 -0.37
N LEU A 222 4.58 -7.82 0.45
CA LEU A 222 4.71 -7.84 1.91
C LEU A 222 3.37 -7.51 2.54
N ARG A 223 3.04 -8.18 3.64
CA ARG A 223 1.74 -8.09 4.28
C ARG A 223 1.95 -7.96 5.78
N PHE A 224 1.41 -6.89 6.37
CA PHE A 224 1.55 -6.59 7.79
C PHE A 224 0.19 -6.61 8.45
N SER A 225 0.06 -7.29 9.59
CA SER A 225 -1.18 -7.21 10.37
C SER A 225 -1.32 -5.84 11.04
N GLY A 226 -2.55 -5.41 11.31
CA GLY A 226 -2.85 -4.14 11.97
C GLY A 226 -2.15 -4.03 13.33
N SER A 227 -2.16 -5.11 14.13
CA SER A 227 -1.44 -5.16 15.41
C SER A 227 0.07 -4.97 15.23
N ARG A 228 0.66 -5.55 14.17
CA ARG A 228 2.08 -5.38 13.86
C ARG A 228 2.40 -3.93 13.49
N ILE A 229 1.59 -3.32 12.63
CA ILE A 229 1.76 -1.92 12.22
C ILE A 229 1.61 -0.99 13.43
N TYR A 230 0.62 -1.22 14.28
CA TYR A 230 0.34 -0.35 15.42
C TYR A 230 1.48 -0.37 16.46
N HIS A 231 1.97 -1.55 16.82
CA HIS A 231 3.00 -1.68 17.86
C HIS A 231 4.44 -1.49 17.36
N ASP A 232 4.71 -1.72 16.08
CA ASP A 232 6.07 -1.69 15.53
C ASP A 232 6.09 -1.26 14.05
N SER A 233 5.54 -0.06 13.80
CA SER A 233 5.52 0.55 12.47
C SER A 233 6.92 0.79 11.91
N GLU A 234 7.89 1.19 12.76
CA GLU A 234 9.29 1.34 12.36
C GLU A 234 9.90 0.00 11.91
N GLY A 235 9.62 -1.10 12.63
CA GLY A 235 10.02 -2.44 12.24
C GLY A 235 9.43 -2.87 10.89
N CYS A 236 8.18 -2.49 10.59
CA CYS A 236 7.58 -2.70 9.26
C CYS A 236 8.37 -1.97 8.15
N ILE A 237 8.80 -0.73 8.40
CA ILE A 237 9.64 0.03 7.45
C ILE A 237 10.98 -0.67 7.23
N GLN A 238 11.61 -1.17 8.30
CA GLN A 238 12.87 -1.92 8.16
C GLN A 238 12.69 -3.21 7.34
N GLU A 239 11.56 -3.90 7.51
CA GLU A 239 11.25 -5.09 6.73
C GLU A 239 11.04 -4.79 5.24
N ILE A 240 10.32 -3.69 4.92
CA ILE A 240 10.20 -3.16 3.55
C ILE A 240 11.58 -2.93 2.93
N LEU A 241 12.47 -2.24 3.67
CA LEU A 241 13.83 -1.95 3.21
C LEU A 241 14.66 -3.22 3.00
N ASN A 242 14.62 -4.15 3.96
CA ASN A 242 15.31 -5.43 3.89
C ASN A 242 14.83 -6.29 2.72
N LYS A 243 13.53 -6.25 2.40
CA LYS A 243 12.96 -6.95 1.25
C LYS A 243 13.54 -6.40 -0.06
N PHE A 244 13.65 -5.09 -0.22
CA PHE A 244 14.34 -4.51 -1.37
C PHE A 244 15.80 -4.96 -1.47
N ASP A 245 16.51 -4.98 -0.35
CA ASP A 245 17.92 -5.37 -0.34
C ASP A 245 18.07 -6.85 -0.73
N LYS A 246 17.16 -7.72 -0.29
CA LYS A 246 17.11 -9.13 -0.70
C LYS A 246 16.82 -9.30 -2.20
N ILE A 247 15.79 -8.61 -2.73
CA ILE A 247 15.46 -8.64 -4.16
C ILE A 247 16.62 -8.11 -5.01
N SER A 248 17.34 -7.10 -4.51
CA SER A 248 18.48 -6.53 -5.22
C SER A 248 19.66 -7.52 -5.31
N LYS A 249 19.96 -8.24 -4.22
CA LYS A 249 21.00 -9.28 -4.19
C LYS A 249 20.66 -10.49 -5.06
N GLU A 250 19.39 -10.90 -5.11
CA GLU A 250 18.93 -11.97 -6.00
C GLU A 250 19.06 -11.60 -7.49
N LYS A 251 19.26 -10.33 -7.83
CA LYS A 251 19.47 -9.82 -9.19
C LYS A 251 20.93 -9.49 -9.54
N GLU A 252 21.90 -9.71 -8.65
CA GLU A 252 23.31 -9.54 -9.01
C GLU A 252 23.82 -10.73 -9.81
N PHE A 253 24.26 -10.47 -11.04
CA PHE A 253 24.95 -11.44 -11.88
C PHE A 253 26.39 -11.60 -11.42
N GLU A 254 26.85 -12.85 -11.31
CA GLU A 254 28.22 -13.15 -10.94
C GLU A 254 29.22 -12.64 -11.97
N TYR A 255 30.45 -12.42 -11.49
CA TYR A 255 31.59 -12.06 -12.31
C TYR A 255 32.56 -13.23 -12.42
N GLU A 256 33.16 -13.43 -13.60
CA GLU A 256 34.13 -14.49 -13.83
C GLU A 256 35.53 -14.08 -13.36
N ASP A 257 35.95 -14.61 -12.21
CA ASP A 257 37.22 -14.35 -11.51
C ASP A 257 37.63 -12.86 -11.52
N PHE A 258 36.69 -11.95 -11.24
CA PHE A 258 36.94 -10.51 -11.34
C PHE A 258 38.19 -10.03 -10.59
N GLN A 259 38.48 -10.68 -9.45
CA GLN A 259 39.64 -10.35 -8.64
C GLN A 259 40.96 -10.60 -9.36
N GLN A 260 41.02 -11.58 -10.26
CA GLN A 260 42.21 -11.95 -11.04
C GLN A 260 42.43 -11.03 -12.26
N LEU A 261 41.47 -10.16 -12.61
CA LEU A 261 41.67 -9.19 -13.68
C LEU A 261 42.69 -8.13 -13.28
N ASP A 262 43.64 -7.87 -14.17
CA ASP A 262 44.59 -6.77 -13.98
C ASP A 262 43.92 -5.39 -14.15
N LYS A 263 44.65 -4.32 -13.82
CA LYS A 263 44.12 -2.95 -13.92
C LYS A 263 43.73 -2.57 -15.36
N SER A 264 44.42 -3.08 -16.37
CA SER A 264 44.13 -2.78 -17.78
C SER A 264 42.85 -3.47 -18.25
N GLN A 265 42.55 -4.67 -17.74
CA GLN A 265 41.36 -5.45 -18.00
C GLN A 265 40.13 -4.93 -17.22
N LYS A 266 40.31 -4.49 -15.97
CA LYS A 266 39.22 -3.92 -15.15
C LYS A 266 38.67 -2.61 -15.72
N LYS A 267 39.53 -1.76 -16.30
CA LYS A 267 39.15 -0.47 -16.90
C LYS A 267 37.99 -0.57 -17.91
N PRO A 268 38.07 -1.40 -18.97
CA PRO A 268 36.95 -1.55 -19.90
C PRO A 268 35.74 -2.25 -19.28
N VAL A 269 35.92 -3.18 -18.31
CA VAL A 269 34.79 -3.79 -17.59
C VAL A 269 33.96 -2.74 -16.86
N GLN A 270 34.61 -1.81 -16.15
CA GLN A 270 33.96 -0.81 -15.28
C GLN A 270 33.64 0.52 -15.98
N HIS A 271 33.86 0.63 -17.29
CA HIS A 271 33.67 1.87 -18.04
C HIS A 271 32.20 2.33 -18.04
N LYS A 272 31.87 3.51 -17.52
CA LYS A 272 30.47 3.86 -17.25
C LYS A 272 29.72 4.53 -18.40
N HIS A 273 30.39 5.34 -19.22
CA HIS A 273 29.72 6.26 -20.15
C HIS A 273 30.42 6.31 -21.50
N GLY A 274 29.65 6.31 -22.59
CA GLY A 274 30.16 6.41 -23.95
C GLY A 274 30.72 5.10 -24.50
N HIS A 275 31.34 5.20 -25.68
CA HIS A 275 31.93 4.07 -26.38
C HIS A 275 33.35 3.79 -25.90
N VAL A 276 33.71 2.51 -25.77
CA VAL A 276 35.07 2.08 -25.44
C VAL A 276 35.63 1.18 -26.54
N ARG A 277 36.84 1.50 -27.00
CA ARG A 277 37.61 0.65 -27.92
C ARG A 277 38.76 0.01 -27.14
N VAL A 278 38.81 -1.32 -27.14
CA VAL A 278 39.85 -2.09 -26.43
C VAL A 278 40.81 -2.70 -27.45
N LEU A 279 42.10 -2.36 -27.35
CA LEU A 279 43.17 -2.95 -28.14
C LEU A 279 43.92 -3.96 -27.26
N ALA A 280 44.02 -5.20 -27.73
CA ALA A 280 44.44 -6.31 -26.87
C ALA A 280 45.19 -7.40 -27.68
N PRO A 281 46.42 -7.77 -27.31
CA PRO A 281 47.19 -8.85 -27.94
C PRO A 281 46.52 -10.22 -27.81
N ALA A 282 46.90 -11.20 -28.66
CA ALA A 282 46.45 -12.58 -28.49
C ALA A 282 46.77 -13.10 -27.07
N GLY A 283 45.87 -13.91 -26.49
CA GLY A 283 46.05 -14.45 -25.14
C GLY A 283 45.76 -13.51 -23.96
N SER A 284 45.49 -12.22 -24.20
CA SER A 284 45.32 -11.22 -23.12
C SER A 284 44.00 -11.26 -22.34
N GLY A 285 43.23 -12.34 -22.44
CA GLY A 285 41.94 -12.47 -21.74
C GLY A 285 40.78 -11.65 -22.33
N LYS A 286 40.80 -11.31 -23.63
CA LYS A 286 39.74 -10.51 -24.30
C LYS A 286 38.31 -11.00 -23.99
N THR A 287 38.08 -12.30 -24.11
CA THR A 287 36.76 -12.89 -23.86
C THR A 287 36.37 -12.79 -22.39
N LYS A 288 37.33 -12.91 -21.44
CA LYS A 288 37.07 -12.75 -20.00
C LYS A 288 36.67 -11.32 -19.66
N VAL A 289 37.32 -10.33 -20.28
CA VAL A 289 36.92 -8.91 -20.19
C VAL A 289 35.51 -8.70 -20.73
N LEU A 290 35.16 -9.32 -21.87
CA LEU A 290 33.84 -9.20 -22.47
C LEU A 290 32.73 -9.80 -21.59
N VAL A 291 32.94 -11.01 -21.06
CA VAL A 291 32.00 -11.68 -20.13
C VAL A 291 31.76 -10.81 -18.89
N ASN A 292 32.83 -10.39 -18.23
CA ASN A 292 32.72 -9.54 -17.04
C ASN A 292 32.09 -8.17 -17.35
N ARG A 293 32.29 -7.64 -18.56
CA ARG A 293 31.63 -6.41 -19.02
C ARG A 293 30.11 -6.59 -19.13
N ILE A 294 29.65 -7.74 -19.63
CA ILE A 294 28.22 -8.06 -19.69
C ILE A 294 27.64 -8.12 -18.27
N SER A 295 28.27 -8.88 -17.35
CA SER A 295 27.85 -8.90 -15.93
C SER A 295 27.80 -7.49 -15.34
N HIS A 296 28.81 -6.66 -15.61
CA HIS A 296 28.85 -5.28 -15.11
C HIS A 296 27.70 -4.41 -15.62
N LEU A 297 27.36 -4.51 -16.91
CA LEU A 297 26.26 -3.77 -17.51
C LEU A 297 24.91 -4.20 -16.92
N LEU A 298 24.70 -5.51 -16.78
CA LEU A 298 23.49 -6.05 -16.18
C LEU A 298 23.33 -5.60 -14.71
N ASN A 299 24.40 -5.69 -13.92
CA ASN A 299 24.44 -5.21 -12.53
C ASN A 299 24.28 -3.68 -12.43
N SER A 300 24.64 -2.95 -13.47
CA SER A 300 24.38 -1.50 -13.58
C SER A 300 22.95 -1.19 -14.05
N GLY A 301 22.10 -2.21 -14.21
CA GLY A 301 20.70 -2.08 -14.59
C GLY A 301 20.45 -1.86 -16.08
N VAL A 302 21.40 -2.23 -16.95
CA VAL A 302 21.17 -2.31 -18.40
C VAL A 302 20.27 -3.51 -18.67
N GLN A 303 19.21 -3.30 -19.46
CA GLN A 303 18.30 -4.38 -19.82
C GLN A 303 19.02 -5.42 -20.67
N PRO A 304 18.86 -6.74 -20.41
CA PRO A 304 19.51 -7.79 -21.19
C PRO A 304 19.26 -7.66 -22.69
N GLY A 305 18.03 -7.34 -23.10
CA GLY A 305 17.65 -7.14 -24.51
C GLY A 305 18.34 -5.94 -25.20
N SER A 306 18.99 -5.05 -24.44
CA SER A 306 19.79 -3.95 -24.99
C SER A 306 21.27 -4.32 -25.19
N ILE A 307 21.67 -5.56 -24.89
CA ILE A 307 23.03 -6.07 -25.03
C ILE A 307 23.08 -7.06 -26.19
N ILE A 308 23.74 -6.67 -27.27
CA ILE A 308 24.02 -7.56 -28.40
C ILE A 308 25.51 -7.87 -28.40
N THR A 309 25.85 -9.16 -28.44
CA THR A 309 27.23 -9.62 -28.58
C THR A 309 27.39 -10.38 -29.89
N ILE A 310 28.47 -10.11 -30.62
CA ILE A 310 28.74 -10.70 -31.93
C ILE A 310 30.06 -11.46 -31.84
N ALA A 311 30.08 -12.68 -32.38
CA ALA A 311 31.27 -13.50 -32.49
C ALA A 311 31.60 -13.75 -33.97
N PHE A 312 32.89 -13.85 -34.30
CA PHE A 312 33.35 -14.06 -35.68
C PHE A 312 32.99 -15.46 -36.23
N ASN A 313 32.86 -16.47 -35.37
CA ASN A 313 32.51 -17.82 -35.77
C ASN A 313 31.68 -18.53 -34.68
N ARG A 314 31.07 -19.67 -35.06
CA ARG A 314 30.20 -20.46 -34.17
C ARG A 314 30.91 -21.00 -32.93
N LYS A 315 32.19 -21.37 -33.03
CA LYS A 315 32.96 -21.88 -31.89
C LYS A 315 33.16 -20.80 -30.82
N ALA A 316 33.50 -19.58 -31.23
CA ALA A 316 33.64 -18.45 -30.33
C ALA A 316 32.29 -18.03 -29.71
N PHE A 317 31.20 -18.12 -30.49
CA PHE A 317 29.84 -17.92 -29.97
C PHE A 317 29.52 -18.93 -28.86
N GLN A 318 29.73 -20.23 -29.11
CA GLN A 318 29.43 -21.28 -28.14
C GLN A 318 30.22 -21.10 -26.84
N GLN A 319 31.52 -20.81 -26.95
CA GLN A 319 32.37 -20.55 -25.77
C GLN A 319 31.90 -19.34 -24.95
N LEU A 320 31.42 -18.28 -25.60
CA LEU A 320 30.87 -17.13 -24.90
C LEU A 320 29.55 -17.49 -24.21
N GLN A 321 28.66 -18.20 -24.92
CA GLN A 321 27.39 -18.66 -24.40
C GLN A 321 27.58 -19.54 -23.16
N ASP A 322 28.48 -20.53 -23.23
CA ASP A 322 28.74 -21.46 -22.13
C ASP A 322 29.24 -20.71 -20.87
N ARG A 323 30.12 -19.72 -21.04
CA ARG A 323 30.64 -18.90 -19.93
C ARG A 323 29.59 -17.99 -19.32
N LEU A 324 28.69 -17.43 -20.12
CA LEU A 324 27.57 -16.63 -19.60
C LEU A 324 26.56 -17.51 -18.85
N ASN A 325 26.28 -18.70 -19.37
CA ASN A 325 25.40 -19.67 -18.71
C ASN A 325 25.96 -20.13 -17.35
N GLN A 326 27.28 -20.29 -17.22
CA GLN A 326 27.94 -20.60 -15.94
C GLN A 326 27.73 -19.52 -14.88
N LEU A 327 27.48 -18.27 -15.28
CA LEU A 327 27.18 -17.14 -14.41
C LEU A 327 25.67 -16.91 -14.25
N ASN A 328 24.83 -17.86 -14.69
CA ASN A 328 23.38 -17.74 -14.73
C ASN A 328 22.87 -16.53 -15.54
N ILE A 329 23.64 -16.06 -16.53
CA ILE A 329 23.22 -15.01 -17.44
C ILE A 329 22.50 -15.67 -18.64
N PRO A 330 21.19 -15.43 -18.83
CA PRO A 330 20.45 -16.02 -19.94
C PRO A 330 20.89 -15.43 -21.28
N VAL A 331 21.05 -16.28 -22.29
CA VAL A 331 21.46 -15.90 -23.65
C VAL A 331 20.38 -16.28 -24.66
N SER A 332 19.83 -15.31 -25.38
CA SER A 332 18.96 -15.56 -26.53
C SER A 332 19.77 -15.65 -27.83
N THR A 333 19.40 -16.58 -28.70
CA THR A 333 19.95 -16.74 -30.05
C THR A 333 19.06 -16.08 -31.13
N SER A 334 17.84 -15.66 -30.77
CA SER A 334 16.94 -14.92 -31.64
C SER A 334 16.84 -13.45 -31.22
N LEU A 335 16.74 -12.56 -32.20
CA LEU A 335 16.54 -11.11 -32.00
C LEU A 335 15.05 -10.73 -31.84
N THR A 336 14.20 -11.71 -31.53
CA THR A 336 12.73 -11.59 -31.47
C THR A 336 12.24 -11.11 -30.13
#